data_AF-A0A382F464-F1
#
_entry.id   AF-A0A382F464-F1
#
_cell.length_a   1.000
_cell.length_b   1.000
_cell.length_c   1.000
_cell.angle_alpha   90.00
_cell.angle_beta   90.00
_cell.angle_gamma   90.00
#
_symmetry.space_group_name_H-M   'P 1'
#
loop_
_entity.id
_entity.type
_entity.pdbx_description
1 polymer ?
#
loop_
_entity_poly.entity_id
_entity_poly.type
_entity_poly.pdbx_seq_one_letter_code
_entity_poly.pdbx_strand_id
1 'polypeptide(L)'
;MKPSCGWSEGVRAVMRKYDLPFEDRDIINDPEQRQEMIQKTGQMLQPSVEINGTMLPDVSGEEVEAYMLANSIVEDTEREADAPTDQPCENEMGESEINFR
;
A
#
# COMPACT_ATOMS: atom_id res chain seq x y z
N MET A 1 -3.61 6.98 -2.96
CA MET A 1 -4.28 5.79 -2.41
C MET A 1 -5.53 6.22 -1.62
N LYS A 2 -6.28 5.30 -1.00
CA LYS A 2 -7.36 5.69 -0.07
C LYS A 2 -6.77 6.52 1.09
N PRO A 3 -7.34 7.68 1.47
CA PRO A 3 -6.83 8.46 2.59
C PRO A 3 -7.04 7.77 3.95
N SER A 4 -8.19 7.14 4.16
CA SER A 4 -8.58 6.51 5.44
C SER A 4 -8.59 4.99 5.34
N CYS A 5 -7.47 4.39 4.93
CA CYS A 5 -7.30 2.93 4.93
C CYS A 5 -6.00 2.55 5.64
N GLY A 6 -6.05 1.58 6.54
CA GLY A 6 -4.89 1.09 7.29
C GLY A 6 -3.74 0.65 6.38
N TRP A 7 -4.01 -0.18 5.36
CA TRP A 7 -2.97 -0.63 4.43
C TRP A 7 -2.38 0.50 3.60
N SER A 8 -3.21 1.49 3.20
CA SER A 8 -2.70 2.67 2.51
C SER A 8 -1.79 3.52 3.40
N GLU A 9 -2.14 3.70 4.68
CA GLU A 9 -1.26 4.36 5.66
C GLU A 9 0.00 3.55 5.96
N GLY A 10 -0.09 2.22 6.03
CA GLY A 10 1.06 1.34 6.22
C GLY A 10 2.11 1.50 5.12
N VAL A 11 1.67 1.56 3.85
CA VAL A 11 2.57 1.87 2.72
C VAL A 11 3.23 3.23 2.90
N ARG A 12 2.47 4.28 3.23
CA ARG A 12 3.03 5.62 3.45
C ARG A 12 4.03 5.65 4.61
N ALA A 13 3.73 4.91 5.68
CA ALA A 13 4.59 4.79 6.86
C ALA A 13 5.94 4.16 6.52
N VAL A 14 5.95 3.13 5.66
CA VAL A 14 7.19 2.52 5.16
C VAL A 14 7.99 3.50 4.29
N MET A 15 7.33 4.24 3.39
CA MET A 15 8.05 5.26 2.59
C MET A 15 8.69 6.32 3.48
N ARG A 16 7.98 6.78 4.52
CA ARG A 16 8.51 7.72 5.52
C ARG A 16 9.61 7.11 6.38
N LYS A 17 9.47 5.84 6.81
CA LYS A 17 10.50 5.10 7.56
C LYS A 17 11.84 5.11 6.83
N TYR A 18 11.86 5.06 5.51
CA TYR A 18 13.09 5.08 4.71
C TYR A 18 13.46 6.46 4.14
N ASP A 19 12.76 7.53 4.55
CA ASP A 19 12.93 8.89 4.00
C ASP A 19 12.85 8.92 2.46
N LEU A 20 12.04 8.03 1.88
CA LEU A 20 11.89 7.93 0.42
C LEU A 20 10.95 9.02 -0.09
N PRO A 21 11.30 9.72 -1.18
CA PRO A 21 10.34 10.60 -1.86
C PRO A 21 9.27 9.74 -2.55
N PHE A 22 8.00 10.04 -2.30
CA PHE A 22 6.88 9.38 -2.95
C PHE A 22 5.79 10.37 -3.32
N GLU A 23 5.01 10.03 -4.34
CA GLU A 23 3.79 10.74 -4.72
C GLU A 23 2.58 9.92 -4.30
N ASP A 24 1.69 10.52 -3.52
CA ASP A 24 0.42 9.90 -3.18
C ASP A 24 -0.68 10.38 -4.12
N ARG A 25 -1.13 9.48 -4.99
CA ARG A 25 -2.14 9.79 -6.02
C ARG A 25 -3.55 9.62 -5.48
N ASP A 26 -4.33 10.70 -5.48
CA ASP A 26 -5.71 10.70 -4.98
C ASP A 26 -6.69 10.08 -5.99
N ILE A 27 -6.74 8.75 -6.00
CA ILE A 27 -7.67 7.97 -6.84
C ILE A 27 -9.12 7.98 -6.34
N ILE A 28 -9.42 8.69 -5.25
CA ILE A 28 -10.79 8.86 -4.74
C ILE A 28 -11.45 10.06 -5.40
N ASN A 29 -10.73 11.19 -5.46
CA ASN A 29 -11.26 12.42 -6.04
C ASN A 29 -10.88 12.61 -7.51
N ASP A 30 -9.87 11.90 -8.01
CA ASP A 30 -9.42 11.98 -9.40
C ASP A 30 -9.72 10.69 -10.18
N PRO A 31 -10.71 10.71 -11.10
CA PRO A 31 -11.08 9.54 -11.89
C PRO A 31 -10.01 9.14 -12.92
N GLU A 32 -9.17 10.06 -13.39
CA GLU A 32 -8.10 9.74 -14.35
C GLU A 32 -7.00 8.93 -13.65
N GLN A 33 -6.60 9.34 -12.45
CA GLN A 33 -5.63 8.61 -11.63
C GLN A 33 -6.16 7.20 -11.28
N ARG A 34 -7.46 7.09 -10.97
CA ARG A 34 -8.12 5.80 -10.73
C ARG A 34 -8.10 4.91 -11.96
N GLN A 35 -8.39 5.47 -13.13
CA GLN A 35 -8.43 4.75 -14.40
C GLN A 35 -7.03 4.30 -14.83
N GLU A 36 -5.98 5.07 -14.55
CA GLU A 36 -4.60 4.63 -14.77
C GLU A 36 -4.23 3.47 -13.85
N MET A 37 -4.57 3.55 -12.56
CA MET A 37 -4.32 2.47 -11.60
C MET A 37 -4.96 1.16 -12.06
N ILE A 38 -6.22 1.20 -12.50
CA ILE A 38 -6.93 0.01 -13.01
C ILE A 38 -6.24 -0.56 -14.25
N GLN A 39 -5.78 0.30 -15.18
CA GLN A 39 -5.09 -0.16 -16.39
C GLN A 39 -3.76 -0.83 -16.08
N LYS A 40 -3.00 -0.28 -15.12
CA LYS A 40 -1.69 -0.81 -14.74
C LYS A 40 -1.78 -2.09 -13.89
N THR A 41 -2.79 -2.19 -13.04
CA THR A 41 -2.93 -3.29 -12.06
C THR A 41 -3.91 -4.38 -12.49
N GLY A 42 -4.86 -4.06 -13.38
CA GLY A 42 -5.97 -4.94 -13.74
C GLY A 42 -7.07 -5.06 -12.68
N GLN A 43 -7.02 -4.27 -11.60
CA GLN A 43 -7.94 -4.39 -10.46
C GLN A 43 -8.37 -3.02 -9.91
N MET A 44 -9.32 -3.04 -8.96
CA MET A 44 -9.79 -1.85 -8.24
C MET A 44 -9.37 -1.81 -6.76
N LEU A 45 -8.60 -2.81 -6.29
CA LEU A 45 -8.17 -2.92 -4.89
C LEU A 45 -7.02 -1.95 -4.58
N GLN A 46 -6.88 -1.64 -3.30
CA GLN A 46 -6.03 -0.56 -2.81
C GLN A 46 -5.42 -0.96 -1.46
N PRO A 47 -4.16 -0.60 -1.21
CA PRO A 47 -3.31 0.29 -2.01
C PRO A 47 -2.64 -0.43 -3.20
N SER A 48 -2.16 0.36 -4.16
CA SER A 48 -1.28 -0.12 -5.25
C SER A 48 -0.13 0.85 -5.36
N VAL A 49 1.09 0.33 -5.50
CA VAL A 49 2.33 1.11 -5.41
C VAL A 49 3.20 0.81 -6.61
N GLU A 50 3.75 1.85 -7.25
CA GLU A 50 4.72 1.68 -8.32
C GLU A 50 6.13 2.00 -7.80
N ILE A 51 7.04 1.03 -7.85
CA ILE A 51 8.43 1.17 -7.41
C ILE A 51 9.34 0.85 -8.59
N ASN A 52 10.14 1.82 -9.04
CA ASN A 52 11.06 1.67 -10.18
C ASN A 52 10.38 1.10 -11.44
N GLY A 53 9.12 1.50 -11.71
CA GLY A 53 8.33 1.01 -12.85
C GLY A 53 7.67 -0.36 -12.65
N THR A 54 7.87 -0.99 -11.49
CA THR A 54 7.17 -2.23 -11.11
C THR A 54 5.94 -1.90 -10.28
N MET A 55 4.77 -2.33 -10.73
CA MET A 55 3.51 -2.13 -10.02
C MET A 55 3.28 -3.30 -9.03
N LEU A 56 3.06 -2.96 -7.76
CA LEU A 56 2.67 -3.85 -6.67
C LEU A 56 1.18 -3.58 -6.32
N PRO A 57 0.24 -4.40 -6.82
CA PRO A 57 -1.17 -4.24 -6.55
C PRO A 57 -1.57 -4.91 -5.23
N ASP A 58 -2.49 -4.28 -4.48
CA ASP A 58 -3.13 -4.84 -3.28
C ASP A 58 -2.14 -5.31 -2.20
N VAL A 59 -1.30 -4.39 -1.71
CA VAL A 59 -0.22 -4.71 -0.78
C VAL A 59 -0.32 -3.94 0.53
N SER A 60 0.11 -4.55 1.63
CA SER A 60 0.38 -3.86 2.89
C SER A 60 1.69 -3.08 2.85
N GLY A 61 1.96 -2.27 3.88
CA GLY A 61 3.27 -1.65 4.07
C GLY A 61 4.37 -2.69 4.29
N GLU A 62 4.09 -3.75 5.05
CA GLU A 62 5.05 -4.84 5.31
C GLU A 62 5.50 -5.52 4.02
N GLU A 63 4.57 -5.82 3.12
CA GLU A 63 4.89 -6.43 1.82
C GLU A 63 5.72 -5.50 0.92
N VAL A 64 5.44 -4.20 0.96
CA VAL A 64 6.24 -3.20 0.26
C VAL A 64 7.67 -3.13 0.81
N GLU A 65 7.83 -3.13 2.14
CA GLU A 65 9.14 -3.15 2.80
C GLU A 65 9.92 -4.43 2.44
N ALA A 66 9.28 -5.58 2.54
CA ALA A 66 9.87 -6.87 2.18
C ALA A 66 10.31 -6.89 0.70
N TYR A 67 9.50 -6.34 -0.21
CA TYR A 67 9.88 -6.20 -1.61
C TYR A 67 11.11 -5.31 -1.79
N MET A 68 11.16 -4.15 -1.13
CA MET A 68 12.30 -3.23 -1.25
C MET A 68 13.59 -3.84 -0.72
N LEU A 69 13.54 -4.56 0.41
CA LEU A 69 14.70 -5.27 0.97
C LEU A 69 15.16 -6.40 0.04
N ALA A 70 14.23 -7.23 -0.45
CA ALA A 70 14.53 -8.34 -1.35
C ALA A 70 15.17 -7.89 -2.68
N ASN A 71 14.81 -6.68 -3.14
CA ASN A 71 15.34 -6.08 -4.37
C ASN A 71 16.50 -5.10 -4.11
N SER A 72 16.99 -4.99 -2.87
CA SER A 72 18.09 -4.09 -2.49
C SER A 72 17.82 -2.62 -2.87
N ILE A 73 16.56 -2.19 -2.82
CA ILE A 73 16.13 -0.81 -3.04
C ILE A 73 16.41 0.04 -1.80
N VAL A 74 16.30 -0.58 -0.62
CA VAL A 74 16.65 0.00 0.68
C VAL A 74 17.53 -0.98 1.46
N GLU A 75 18.23 -0.49 2.47
CA GLU A 75 18.96 -1.30 3.46
C GLU A 75 18.09 -1.54 4.69
N ASP A 76 18.39 -2.58 5.47
CA ASP A 76 17.73 -2.81 6.75
C ASP A 76 17.98 -1.65 7.73
N THR A 77 17.01 -1.34 8.59
CA THR A 77 17.11 -0.25 9.56
C THR A 77 16.35 -0.56 10.85
N GLU A 78 16.88 -0.11 11.98
CA GLU A 78 16.24 -0.26 13.30
C GLU A 78 15.14 0.79 13.54
N ARG A 79 14.91 1.72 12.60
CA ARG A 79 13.86 2.73 12.72
C ARG A 79 12.48 2.07 12.65
N GLU A 80 11.60 2.40 13.60
CA GLU A 80 10.21 1.96 13.57
C GLU A 80 9.39 2.82 12.58
N ALA A 81 8.40 2.20 11.92
CA ALA A 81 7.41 2.93 11.15
C ALA A 81 6.52 3.75 12.08
N ASP A 82 6.03 4.91 11.61
CA ASP A 82 5.22 5.83 12.41
C ASP A 82 3.73 5.44 12.50
N ALA A 83 3.33 4.35 11.84
CA ALA A 83 2.01 3.75 11.89
C ALA A 83 2.10 2.22 11.64
N PRO A 84 1.05 1.44 12.00
CA PRO A 84 0.98 0.02 11.67
C PRO A 84 1.13 -0.22 10.16
N THR A 85 2.04 -1.12 9.78
CA THR A 85 2.36 -1.42 8.38
C THR A 85 1.40 -2.45 7.76
N ASP A 86 0.80 -3.31 8.59
CA ASP A 86 -0.21 -4.28 8.19
C ASP A 86 -1.48 -4.12 9.04
N GLN A 87 -2.39 -3.26 8.60
CA GLN A 87 -3.70 -3.07 9.22
C GLN A 87 -4.76 -2.95 8.12
N PRO A 88 -5.87 -3.71 8.19
CA PRO A 88 -6.90 -3.65 7.16
C PRO A 88 -7.54 -2.26 7.03
N CYS A 89 -8.12 -1.97 5.87
CA CYS A 89 -9.01 -0.81 5.75
C CYS A 89 -10.23 -0.99 6.69
N GLU A 90 -10.76 0.10 7.27
CA GLU A 90 -11.91 0.04 8.20
C GLU A 90 -13.13 -0.71 7.61
N ASN A 91 -13.37 -0.56 6.30
CA ASN A 91 -14.48 -1.22 5.61
C ASN A 91 -14.20 -2.67 5.17
N GLU A 92 -13.00 -3.19 5.39
CA GLU A 92 -12.60 -4.55 4.99
C GLU A 92 -12.50 -5.52 6.18
N MET A 93 -12.74 -5.04 7.40
CA MET A 93 -12.89 -5.88 8.60
C MET A 93 -14.19 -6.72 8.61
N GLY A 94 -14.94 -6.76 7.50
CA GLY A 94 -16.28 -7.37 7.38
C GLY A 94 -16.35 -8.74 6.69
N GLU A 95 -15.25 -9.30 6.20
CA GLU A 95 -15.27 -10.58 5.45
C GLU A 95 -14.47 -11.72 6.10
N SER A 96 -14.31 -11.69 7.43
CA SER A 96 -13.90 -12.88 8.18
C SER A 96 -15.02 -13.32 9.11
N GLU A 97 -15.36 -14.61 9.03
CA GLU A 97 -16.44 -15.34 9.73
C GLU A 97 -17.81 -15.46 9.01
N ILE A 98 -17.84 -16.15 7.87
CA ILE A 98 -19.01 -17.02 7.58
C ILE A 98 -18.69 -18.41 8.16
N ASN A 99 -19.11 -18.62 9.39
CA ASN A 99 -19.06 -19.91 10.07
C ASN A 99 -20.08 -20.86 9.40
N PHE A 100 -19.61 -21.77 8.54
CA PHE A 100 -20.45 -22.86 8.04
C PHE A 100 -20.67 -23.85 9.18
N ARG A 101 -21.81 -23.67 9.84
CA ARG A 101 -22.39 -24.55 10.85
C ARG A 101 -22.75 -25.92 10.29
#